data_AF-A0A9D2BLN7-F1
#
_entry.id   AF-A0A9D2BLN7-F1
#
_cell.length_a   1.000
_cell.length_b   1.000
_cell.length_c   1.000
_cell.angle_alpha   90.00
_cell.angle_beta   90.00
_cell.angle_gamma   90.00
#
_symmetry.space_group_name_H-M   'P 1'
#
loop_
_entity.id
_entity.type
_entity.pdbx_description
1 polymer ?
#
loop_
_entity_poly.entity_id
_entity_poly.type
_entity_poly.pdbx_seq_one_letter_code
_entity_poly.pdbx_strand_id
1 'polypeptide(L)'
;MKKMQKGFTLIELIFCISIILVILLLVIPNVTSKNRVVKEKSCDAQIEVVNSQIILYEIEHGRLPTSISDLTSGDHPYLTQKQATCPSGLSIYISDGQAYAR
;
A
#
# COMPACT_ATOMS: atom_id res chain seq x y z
N MET A 1 21.05 -59.20 0.53
CA MET A 1 19.85 -58.83 -0.28
C MET A 1 19.85 -57.33 -0.52
N LYS A 2 20.01 -56.87 -1.76
CA LYS A 2 19.97 -55.44 -2.13
C LYS A 2 18.50 -55.01 -2.25
N LYS A 3 18.03 -54.11 -1.38
CA LYS A 3 16.70 -53.49 -1.53
C LYS A 3 16.71 -52.60 -2.78
N MET A 4 15.82 -52.88 -3.72
CA MET A 4 15.60 -52.00 -4.87
C MET A 4 14.89 -50.73 -4.38
N GLN A 5 15.59 -49.61 -4.45
CA GLN A 5 15.02 -48.29 -4.18
C GLN A 5 14.19 -47.90 -5.41
N LYS A 6 12.87 -47.72 -5.24
CA LYS A 6 12.02 -47.14 -6.29
C LYS A 6 12.36 -45.65 -6.37
N GLY A 7 12.99 -45.24 -7.46
CA GLY A 7 13.27 -43.83 -7.75
C GLY A 7 12.09 -43.15 -8.44
N PHE A 8 11.98 -41.83 -8.27
CA PHE A 8 11.05 -41.00 -9.05
C PHE A 8 11.37 -41.11 -10.54
N THR A 9 10.33 -41.15 -11.38
CA THR A 9 10.49 -41.17 -12.83
C THR A 9 10.63 -39.74 -13.36
N LEU A 10 11.39 -39.56 -14.45
CA LEU A 10 11.52 -38.25 -15.09
C LEU A 10 10.17 -37.70 -15.58
N ILE A 11 9.28 -38.60 -16.05
CA ILE A 11 7.94 -38.21 -16.51
C ILE A 11 7.08 -37.65 -15.36
N GLU A 12 7.22 -38.19 -14.14
CA GLU A 12 6.49 -37.72 -12.96
C GLU A 12 6.98 -36.33 -12.53
N LEU A 13 8.29 -36.07 -12.63
CA LEU A 13 8.84 -34.74 -12.37
C LEU A 13 8.37 -33.70 -13.41
N ILE A 14 8.34 -34.07 -14.70
CA ILE A 14 7.86 -33.18 -15.78
C ILE A 14 6.38 -32.84 -15.60
N PHE A 15 5.55 -33.83 -15.28
CA PHE A 15 4.12 -33.61 -15.02
C PHE A 15 3.90 -32.70 -13.81
N CYS A 16 4.63 -32.92 -12.71
CA CYS A 16 4.58 -32.04 -11.53
C CYS A 16 4.96 -30.59 -11.86
N ILE A 17 6.06 -30.37 -12.61
CA ILE A 17 6.48 -29.02 -13.00
C ILE A 17 5.42 -28.35 -13.89
N SER A 18 4.80 -29.11 -14.79
CA SER A 18 3.76 -28.58 -15.69
C SER A 18 2.55 -28.04 -14.91
N ILE A 19 2.10 -28.74 -13.87
CA ILE A 19 0.98 -28.32 -13.02
C ILE A 19 1.36 -27.07 -12.22
N ILE A 20 2.56 -27.04 -11.63
CA ILE A 20 3.03 -25.90 -10.84
C ILE A 20 3.09 -24.63 -11.70
N LEU A 21 3.55 -24.71 -12.95
CA LEU A 21 3.58 -23.58 -13.88
C LEU A 21 2.19 -23.00 -14.16
N VAL A 22 1.19 -23.86 -14.41
CA VAL A 22 -0.19 -23.41 -14.63
C VAL A 22 -0.77 -22.73 -13.38
N ILE A 23 -0.54 -23.30 -12.19
CA ILE A 23 -1.00 -22.69 -10.93
C ILE A 23 -0.33 -21.32 -10.71
N LEU A 24 0.98 -21.19 -10.93
CA LEU A 24 1.70 -19.92 -10.77
C LEU A 24 1.15 -18.82 -11.70
N LEU A 25 0.85 -19.16 -12.95
CA LEU A 25 0.25 -18.23 -13.91
C LEU A 25 -1.14 -17.72 -13.47
N LEU A 26 -1.93 -18.53 -12.77
CA LEU A 26 -3.22 -18.11 -12.22
C LEU A 26 -3.08 -17.31 -10.92
N VAL A 27 -2.09 -17.60 -10.09
CA VAL A 27 -1.89 -16.93 -8.79
C VAL A 27 -1.36 -15.51 -8.94
N ILE A 28 -0.38 -15.27 -9.82
CA ILE A 28 0.25 -13.95 -10.03
C ILE A 28 -0.75 -12.83 -10.35
N PRO A 29 -1.67 -12.96 -11.34
CA PRO A 29 -2.63 -11.90 -11.66
C PRO A 29 -3.60 -11.63 -10.49
N ASN A 30 -3.99 -12.68 -9.77
CA ASN A 30 -4.88 -12.58 -8.61
C ASN A 30 -4.24 -11.84 -7.42
N VAL A 31 -2.94 -12.06 -7.16
CA VAL A 31 -2.21 -11.35 -6.09
C VAL A 31 -1.94 -9.89 -6.46
N THR A 32 -1.59 -9.63 -7.73
CA THR A 32 -1.27 -8.28 -8.21
C THR A 32 -2.48 -7.35 -8.16
N SER A 33 -3.66 -7.83 -8.57
CA SER A 33 -4.88 -7.02 -8.54
C SER A 33 -5.32 -6.64 -7.13
N LYS A 34 -5.14 -7.53 -6.14
CA LYS A 34 -5.48 -7.24 -4.73
C LYS A 34 -4.56 -6.19 -4.13
N ASN A 35 -3.27 -6.21 -4.47
CA ASN A 35 -2.31 -5.21 -4.01
C ASN A 35 -2.66 -3.79 -4.48
N ARG A 36 -3.18 -3.62 -5.70
CA ARG A 36 -3.60 -2.29 -6.19
C ARG A 36 -4.80 -1.74 -5.41
N VAL A 37 -5.84 -2.55 -5.23
CA VAL A 37 -7.04 -2.16 -4.47
C VAL A 37 -6.70 -1.84 -3.02
N VAL A 38 -5.81 -2.63 -2.41
CA VAL A 38 -5.33 -2.36 -1.05
C VAL A 38 -4.58 -1.02 -0.98
N LYS A 39 -3.69 -0.73 -1.94
CA LYS A 39 -2.97 0.55 -1.99
C LYS A 39 -3.89 1.76 -2.16
N GLU A 40 -4.95 1.64 -2.97
CA GLU A 40 -5.96 2.69 -3.14
C GLU A 40 -6.73 2.91 -1.83
N LYS A 41 -7.27 1.85 -1.22
CA LYS A 41 -7.98 1.97 0.07
C LYS A 41 -7.09 2.47 1.21
N SER A 42 -5.81 2.12 1.20
CA SER A 42 -4.85 2.66 2.16
C SER A 42 -4.58 4.15 1.94
N CYS A 43 -4.68 4.65 0.71
CA CYS A 43 -4.58 6.08 0.42
C CYS A 43 -5.82 6.84 0.93
N ASP A 44 -7.02 6.29 0.73
CA ASP A 44 -8.26 6.89 1.28
C ASP A 44 -8.21 7.00 2.80
N ALA A 45 -7.75 5.94 3.48
CA ALA A 45 -7.56 5.97 4.93
C ALA A 45 -6.49 7.00 5.36
N GLN A 46 -5.43 7.16 4.58
CA GLN A 46 -4.40 8.16 4.86
C GLN A 46 -4.94 9.58 4.70
N ILE A 47 -5.77 9.84 3.67
CA ILE A 47 -6.46 11.11 3.46
C ILE A 47 -7.33 11.46 4.69
N GLU A 48 -8.07 10.49 5.22
CA GLU A 48 -8.91 10.70 6.41
C GLU A 48 -8.09 11.06 7.66
N VAL A 49 -6.94 10.42 7.84
CA VAL A 49 -6.00 10.78 8.93
C VAL A 49 -5.49 12.21 8.75
N VAL A 50 -5.15 12.62 7.53
CA VAL A 50 -4.71 13.99 7.24
C VAL A 50 -5.84 14.99 7.48
N ASN A 51 -7.08 14.69 7.07
CA ASN A 51 -8.24 15.53 7.35
C ASN A 51 -8.45 15.74 8.85
N SER A 52 -8.26 14.69 9.66
CA SER A 52 -8.33 14.82 11.12
C SER A 52 -7.26 15.77 11.67
N GLN A 53 -6.05 15.76 11.09
CA GLN A 53 -4.99 16.70 11.47
C GLN A 53 -5.26 18.12 10.98
N ILE A 54 -5.92 18.30 9.84
CA ILE A 54 -6.37 19.61 9.35
C ILE A 54 -7.34 20.24 10.34
N ILE A 55 -8.31 19.47 10.84
CA ILE A 55 -9.27 19.93 11.84
C ILE A 55 -8.57 20.30 13.14
N LEU A 56 -7.60 19.48 13.59
CA LEU A 56 -6.82 19.79 14.79
C LEU A 56 -6.03 21.10 14.63
N TYR A 57 -5.41 21.30 13.47
CA TYR A 57 -4.71 22.55 13.15
C TYR A 57 -5.65 23.76 13.21
N GLU A 58 -6.86 23.62 12.66
CA GLU A 58 -7.89 24.66 12.69
C GLU A 58 -8.32 24.99 14.13
N ILE A 59 -8.47 23.99 14.99
CA ILE A 59 -8.82 24.18 16.41
C ILE A 59 -7.73 24.96 17.15
N GLU A 60 -6.46 24.67 16.89
CA GLU A 60 -5.34 25.29 17.61
C GLU A 60 -4.94 26.67 17.07
N HIS A 61 -5.04 26.88 15.76
CA HIS A 61 -4.59 28.11 15.09
C HIS A 61 -5.74 29.02 14.65
N GLY A 62 -6.99 28.57 14.71
CA GLY A 62 -8.16 29.31 14.26
C GLY A 62 -8.22 29.55 12.75
N ARG A 63 -7.44 28.82 11.96
CA ARG A 63 -7.38 28.91 10.50
C ARG A 63 -7.09 27.55 9.88
N LEU A 64 -7.60 27.32 8.67
CA LEU A 64 -7.29 26.12 7.91
C LEU A 64 -5.82 26.17 7.41
N PRO A 65 -5.11 25.03 7.40
CA PRO A 65 -3.83 24.91 6.75
C PRO A 65 -3.98 25.08 5.23
N THR A 66 -3.06 25.81 4.62
CA THR A 66 -3.05 26.08 3.17
C THR A 66 -2.15 25.12 2.41
N SER A 67 -1.23 24.48 3.11
CA SER A 67 -0.23 23.59 2.52
C SER A 67 0.06 22.41 3.45
N ILE A 68 0.53 21.29 2.88
CA ILE A 68 1.04 20.16 3.67
C ILE A 68 2.21 20.57 4.57
N SER A 69 2.95 21.60 4.17
CA SER A 69 4.05 22.15 4.96
C SER A 69 3.57 22.69 6.30
N ASP A 70 2.36 23.27 6.37
CA ASP A 70 1.78 23.77 7.62
C ASP A 70 1.53 22.65 8.65
N LEU A 71 1.34 21.41 8.17
CA LEU A 71 1.12 20.23 9.02
C LEU A 71 2.40 19.43 9.31
N THR A 72 3.44 19.61 8.50
CA THR A 72 4.69 18.83 8.58
C THR A 72 5.88 19.62 9.13
N SER A 73 5.74 20.94 9.24
CA SER A 73 6.78 21.86 9.72
C SER A 73 6.53 22.25 11.17
N GLY A 74 7.61 22.59 11.89
CA GLY A 74 7.57 23.00 13.30
C GLY A 74 8.27 22.02 14.24
N ASP A 75 8.39 22.41 15.53
CA ASP A 75 9.01 21.58 16.58
C ASP A 75 8.13 20.37 16.96
N HIS A 76 6.81 20.50 16.80
CA HIS A 76 5.82 19.44 17.03
C HIS A 76 4.88 19.32 15.82
N PRO A 77 5.32 18.65 14.73
CA PRO A 77 4.52 18.55 13.52
C PRO A 77 3.32 17.62 13.71
N TYR A 78 2.19 17.99 13.12
CA TYR A 78 0.95 17.21 13.09
C TYR A 78 1.07 15.93 12.27
N LEU A 79 1.92 15.96 11.25
CA LEU A 79 2.18 14.86 10.33
C LEU A 79 3.68 14.66 10.15
N THR A 80 4.09 13.41 10.07
CA THR A 80 5.45 13.08 9.58
C THR A 80 5.52 13.21 8.06
N GLN A 81 6.72 13.45 7.50
CA GLN A 81 6.92 13.47 6.04
C GLN A 81 6.41 12.20 5.33
N LYS A 82 6.46 11.04 6.01
CA LYS A 82 5.95 9.78 5.45
C LYS A 82 4.43 9.76 5.33
N GLN A 83 3.73 10.46 6.21
CA GLN A 83 2.26 10.54 6.20
C GLN A 83 1.73 11.56 5.19
N ALA A 84 2.60 12.42 4.63
CA ALA A 84 2.27 13.32 3.53
C ALA A 84 2.21 12.63 2.16
N THR A 85 2.51 11.33 2.11
CA THR A 85 2.53 10.53 0.88
C THR A 85 1.73 9.25 1.07
N CYS A 86 0.90 8.90 0.11
CA CYS A 86 0.16 7.65 0.13
C CYS A 86 1.08 6.44 -0.13
N PRO A 87 0.72 5.24 0.37
CA PRO A 87 1.42 3.99 0.07
C PRO A 87 1.43 3.60 -1.41
N SER A 88 0.53 4.20 -2.21
CA SER A 88 0.50 4.11 -3.67
C SER A 88 1.63 4.91 -4.35
N GLY A 89 2.29 5.82 -3.63
CA GLY A 89 3.29 6.76 -4.16
C GLY A 89 2.73 8.14 -4.54
N LEU A 90 1.42 8.36 -4.36
CA LEU A 90 0.77 9.65 -4.60
C LEU A 90 1.09 10.64 -3.47
N SER A 91 1.30 11.90 -3.82
CA SER A 91 1.51 12.99 -2.86
C SER A 91 0.18 13.54 -2.37
N ILE A 92 0.09 13.84 -1.08
CA ILE A 92 -1.10 14.46 -0.50
C ILE A 92 -0.94 15.98 -0.53
N TYR A 93 -1.97 16.69 -0.98
CA TYR A 93 -2.04 18.15 -0.98
C TYR A 93 -3.36 18.60 -0.35
N ILE A 94 -3.41 19.86 0.10
CA ILE A 94 -4.61 20.46 0.68
C ILE A 94 -5.23 21.41 -0.34
N SER A 95 -6.55 21.31 -0.52
CA SER A 95 -7.36 22.29 -1.23
C SER A 95 -8.65 22.51 -0.42
N ASP A 96 -9.04 23.77 -0.23
CA ASP A 96 -10.32 24.13 0.41
C ASP A 96 -10.57 23.45 1.78
N GLY A 97 -9.51 23.27 2.58
CA GLY A 97 -9.59 22.63 3.90
C GLY A 97 -9.72 21.11 3.90
N GLN A 98 -9.54 20.46 2.74
CA GLN A 98 -9.57 19.00 2.61
C GLN A 98 -8.29 18.47 1.96
N ALA A 99 -7.91 17.25 2.36
CA ALA A 99 -6.78 16.54 1.79
C ALA A 99 -7.17 15.76 0.53
N TYR A 100 -6.32 15.82 -0.48
CA TYR A 100 -6.47 15.12 -1.75
C TYR A 100 -5.14 14.46 -2.14
N ALA A 101 -5.19 13.35 -2.87
CA ALA A 101 -4.00 12.67 -3.39
C ALA A 101 -3.83 12.94 -4.90
N ARG A 102 -2.58 13.19 -5.34
CA ARG A 102 -2.19 13.37 -6.75
C ARG A 102 -0.91 12.62 -7.09
#